data_AF-A0A961Z0M4-F1
#
_entry.id   AF-A0A961Z0M4-F1
#
_cell.length_a   1.000
_cell.length_b   1.000
_cell.length_c   1.000
_cell.angle_alpha   90.00
_cell.angle_beta   90.00
_cell.angle_gamma   90.00
#
_symmetry.space_group_name_H-M   'P 1'
#
loop_
_entity.id
_entity.type
_entity.pdbx_description
1 polymer ?
#
loop_
_entity_poly.entity_id
_entity_poly.type
_entity_poly.pdbx_seq_one_letter_code
_entity_poly.pdbx_strand_id
1 'polypeptide(L)'
;MTLAATVLVMLWLLIGLLTPGGLAQIDYNLMAALHEPYDSYDPIGPIWLDSAMRDISALGSNIVLAGIVIIATILLTFVHRIGPAVMLVSATTAAFLLNNLLKLLFDRTRPDFLADSVVVSSSSFPSSHAMLSVVVYLLLAAIAAREMTAKSQVTTTLSIAVIVALTVGFSRIYLGAHWPSDVLAGWLLGAACALAAWQLSRAPTPPSADL
;
A
#
# COMPACT_ATOMS: atom_id res chain seq x y z
N MET A 1 -1.41 -0.73 23.00
CA MET A 1 -2.76 -0.53 22.43
C MET A 1 -2.80 -0.65 20.90
N THR A 2 -1.76 -0.24 20.16
CA THR A 2 -1.77 -0.23 18.67
C THR A 2 -1.68 -1.61 18.02
N LEU A 3 -0.77 -2.50 18.45
CA LEU A 3 -0.59 -3.83 17.84
C LEU A 3 -1.84 -4.73 17.97
N ALA A 4 -2.47 -4.74 19.14
CA ALA A 4 -3.68 -5.53 19.38
C ALA A 4 -4.84 -5.09 18.47
N ALA A 5 -5.02 -3.77 18.27
CA ALA A 5 -6.01 -3.25 17.34
C ALA A 5 -5.72 -3.67 15.89
N THR A 6 -4.47 -3.58 15.43
CA THR A 6 -4.05 -4.05 14.10
C THR A 6 -4.36 -5.53 13.91
N VAL A 7 -4.04 -6.38 14.89
CA VAL A 7 -4.30 -7.83 14.83
C VAL A 7 -5.80 -8.11 14.80
N LEU A 8 -6.60 -7.43 15.63
CA LEU A 8 -8.05 -7.59 15.64
C LEU A 8 -8.68 -7.17 14.30
N VAL A 9 -8.20 -6.09 13.69
CA VAL A 9 -8.68 -5.65 12.37
C VAL A 9 -8.28 -6.65 11.29
N MET A 10 -7.06 -7.19 11.31
CA MET A 10 -6.64 -8.23 10.37
C MET A 10 -7.44 -9.52 10.52
N LEU A 11 -7.76 -9.92 11.76
CA LEU A 11 -8.63 -11.07 12.02
C LEU A 11 -10.06 -10.80 11.53
N TRP A 12 -10.60 -9.60 11.77
CA TRP A 12 -11.91 -9.20 11.28
C TRP A 12 -11.97 -9.21 9.74
N LEU A 13 -10.95 -8.70 9.06
CA LEU A 13 -10.82 -8.77 7.60
C LEU A 13 -10.76 -10.21 7.11
N LEU A 14 -9.94 -11.06 7.74
CA LEU A 14 -9.82 -12.46 7.37
C LEU A 14 -11.15 -13.19 7.53
N ILE A 15 -11.81 -13.04 8.69
CA ILE A 15 -13.12 -13.65 8.94
C ILE A 15 -14.12 -13.15 7.90
N GLY A 16 -14.20 -11.83 7.69
CA GLY A 16 -15.13 -11.22 6.75
C GLY A 16 -14.94 -11.70 5.31
N LEU A 17 -13.69 -11.96 4.89
CA LEU A 17 -13.35 -12.47 3.57
C LEU A 17 -13.65 -13.97 3.41
N LEU A 18 -13.55 -14.74 4.49
CA LEU A 18 -13.88 -16.17 4.51
C LEU A 18 -15.39 -16.43 4.68
N THR A 19 -16.13 -15.48 5.24
CA THR A 19 -17.59 -15.57 5.39
C THR A 19 -18.29 -15.09 4.12
N PRO A 20 -19.18 -15.90 3.50
CA PRO A 20 -19.94 -15.47 2.34
C PRO A 20 -20.70 -14.17 2.60
N GLY A 21 -20.41 -13.12 1.84
CA GLY A 21 -21.04 -11.80 1.97
C GLY A 21 -20.61 -10.96 3.18
N GLY A 22 -19.68 -11.43 4.02
CA GLY A 22 -19.37 -10.80 5.32
C GLY A 22 -18.89 -9.36 5.24
N LEU A 23 -18.10 -9.00 4.22
CA LEU A 23 -17.64 -7.63 3.98
C LEU A 23 -18.44 -6.89 2.91
N ALA A 24 -19.26 -7.62 2.12
CA ALA A 24 -19.88 -7.09 0.91
C ALA A 24 -20.76 -5.86 1.18
N GLN A 25 -21.57 -5.90 2.25
CA GLN A 25 -22.47 -4.78 2.57
C GLN A 25 -21.71 -3.53 2.98
N ILE A 26 -20.66 -3.67 3.81
CA ILE A 26 -19.87 -2.53 4.29
C ILE A 26 -19.08 -1.92 3.13
N ASP A 27 -18.45 -2.77 2.31
CA ASP A 27 -17.69 -2.33 1.15
C ASP A 27 -18.58 -1.62 0.12
N TYR A 28 -19.76 -2.17 -0.16
CA TYR A 28 -20.73 -1.56 -1.07
C TYR A 28 -21.25 -0.22 -0.53
N ASN A 29 -21.64 -0.16 0.74
CA ASN A 29 -22.16 1.08 1.34
C ASN A 29 -21.13 2.22 1.31
N LEU A 30 -19.87 1.91 1.63
CA LEU A 30 -18.78 2.88 1.60
C LEU A 30 -18.46 3.34 0.17
N MET A 31 -18.54 2.43 -0.81
CA MET A 31 -18.30 2.77 -2.21
C MET A 31 -19.45 3.60 -2.80
N ALA A 32 -20.69 3.19 -2.54
CA ALA A 32 -21.89 3.91 -2.97
C ALA A 32 -21.97 5.33 -2.37
N ALA A 33 -21.44 5.54 -1.16
CA ALA A 33 -21.34 6.87 -0.56
C ALA A 33 -20.39 7.83 -1.32
N LEU A 34 -19.57 7.31 -2.24
CA LEU A 34 -18.59 8.07 -3.03
C LEU A 34 -18.97 8.18 -4.51
N HIS A 35 -20.10 7.62 -4.95
CA HIS A 35 -20.54 7.65 -6.34
C HIS A 35 -21.97 8.18 -6.45
N GLU A 36 -22.33 8.70 -7.61
CA GLU A 36 -23.67 9.22 -7.85
C GLU A 36 -24.72 8.09 -7.75
N PRO A 37 -25.88 8.31 -7.08
CA PRO A 37 -26.88 7.25 -6.87
C PRO A 37 -27.47 6.67 -8.15
N TYR A 38 -27.42 7.43 -9.25
CA TYR A 38 -28.00 7.07 -10.55
C TYR A 38 -26.95 6.70 -11.61
N ASP A 39 -25.66 6.90 -11.30
CA ASP A 39 -24.53 6.50 -12.14
C ASP A 39 -23.36 6.04 -11.24
N SER A 40 -23.29 4.74 -10.99
CA SER A 40 -22.24 4.15 -10.15
C SER A 40 -20.84 4.27 -10.75
N TYR A 41 -20.72 4.69 -12.01
CA TYR A 41 -19.43 4.90 -12.67
C TYR A 41 -18.91 6.34 -12.49
N ASP A 42 -19.74 7.26 -11.99
CA ASP A 42 -19.38 8.66 -11.79
C ASP A 42 -19.14 8.93 -10.29
N PRO A 43 -17.88 9.17 -9.87
CA PRO A 43 -17.56 9.54 -8.50
C PRO A 43 -18.11 10.93 -8.16
N ILE A 44 -18.57 11.11 -6.91
CA ILE A 44 -19.09 12.41 -6.47
C ILE A 44 -18.01 13.49 -6.51
N GLY A 45 -18.37 14.66 -7.04
CA GLY A 45 -17.54 15.86 -6.98
C GLY A 45 -17.30 16.52 -8.33
N PRO A 46 -16.48 17.58 -8.35
CA PRO A 46 -16.17 18.30 -9.58
C PRO A 46 -15.22 17.49 -10.48
N ILE A 47 -15.29 17.70 -11.79
CA ILE A 47 -14.50 16.97 -12.81
C ILE A 47 -12.98 16.97 -12.52
N TRP A 48 -12.44 18.06 -11.94
CA TRP A 48 -11.02 18.13 -11.62
C TRP A 48 -10.60 17.11 -10.53
N LEU A 49 -11.54 16.69 -9.67
CA LEU A 49 -11.27 15.75 -8.59
C LEU A 49 -11.03 14.33 -9.14
N ASP A 50 -11.77 13.90 -10.16
CA ASP A 50 -11.52 12.62 -10.84
C ASP A 50 -10.10 12.58 -11.43
N SER A 51 -9.74 13.61 -12.20
CA SER A 51 -8.39 13.75 -12.76
C SER A 51 -7.31 13.72 -11.68
N ALA A 52 -7.51 14.48 -10.59
CA ALA A 52 -6.57 14.50 -9.48
C ALA A 52 -6.43 13.11 -8.81
N MET A 53 -7.54 12.37 -8.63
CA MET A 53 -7.51 11.03 -8.04
C MET A 53 -6.83 10.01 -8.94
N ARG A 54 -6.96 10.13 -10.27
CA ARG A 54 -6.20 9.31 -11.23
C ARG A 54 -4.70 9.59 -11.14
N ASP A 55 -4.30 10.85 -11.07
CA ASP A 55 -2.90 11.25 -10.93
C ASP A 55 -2.30 10.76 -9.60
N ILE A 56 -3.04 10.93 -8.50
CA ILE A 56 -2.64 10.41 -7.19
C ILE A 56 -2.54 8.89 -7.24
N SER A 57 -3.48 8.20 -7.88
CA SER A 57 -3.40 6.75 -8.04
C SER A 57 -2.16 6.34 -8.84
N ALA A 58 -1.69 7.12 -9.80
CA ALA A 58 -0.51 6.79 -10.58
C ALA A 58 0.76 6.67 -9.72
N LEU A 59 0.85 7.43 -8.62
CA LEU A 59 1.92 7.33 -7.63
C LEU A 59 2.00 5.93 -6.99
N GLY A 60 0.87 5.24 -6.86
CA GLY A 60 0.79 3.87 -6.37
C GLY A 60 0.98 2.79 -7.41
N SER A 61 1.13 3.14 -8.69
CA SER A 61 1.22 2.14 -9.76
C SER A 61 2.52 1.33 -9.64
N ASN A 62 2.44 0.04 -9.96
CA ASN A 62 3.60 -0.86 -9.85
C ASN A 62 4.79 -0.35 -10.70
N ILE A 63 4.52 0.28 -11.86
CA ILE A 63 5.56 0.83 -12.73
C ILE A 63 6.25 2.03 -12.07
N VAL A 64 5.47 2.99 -11.55
CA VAL A 64 6.03 4.18 -10.88
C VAL A 64 6.80 3.77 -9.62
N LEU A 65 6.24 2.90 -8.79
CA LEU A 65 6.89 2.42 -7.58
C LEU A 65 8.17 1.62 -7.89
N ALA A 66 8.17 0.77 -8.93
CA ALA A 66 9.38 0.08 -9.37
C ALA A 66 10.45 1.08 -9.84
N GLY A 67 10.06 2.10 -10.61
CA GLY A 67 10.96 3.18 -11.03
C GLY A 67 11.58 3.91 -9.84
N ILE A 68 10.75 4.28 -8.85
CA ILE A 68 11.21 4.91 -7.59
C ILE A 68 12.21 4.01 -6.86
N VAL A 69 11.90 2.71 -6.71
CA VAL A 69 12.78 1.77 -6.03
C VAL A 69 14.10 1.59 -6.77
N ILE A 70 14.08 1.48 -8.10
CA ILE A 70 15.29 1.37 -8.93
C ILE A 70 16.16 2.62 -8.75
N ILE A 71 15.58 3.81 -8.92
CA ILE A 71 16.31 5.08 -8.78
C ILE A 71 16.89 5.21 -7.36
N ALA A 72 16.09 4.96 -6.33
CA ALA A 72 16.54 5.02 -4.95
C ALA A 72 17.66 4.01 -4.65
N THR A 73 17.56 2.79 -5.19
CA THR A 73 18.59 1.75 -5.05
C THR A 73 19.91 2.17 -5.69
N ILE A 74 19.85 2.74 -6.90
CA ILE A 74 21.01 3.28 -7.62
C ILE A 74 21.66 4.40 -6.79
N LEU A 75 20.87 5.37 -6.33
CA LEU A 75 21.37 6.49 -5.53
C LEU A 75 22.00 6.01 -4.22
N LEU A 76 21.35 5.11 -3.49
CA LEU A 76 21.86 4.53 -2.25
C LEU A 76 23.16 3.75 -2.47
N THR A 77 23.28 3.05 -3.60
CA THR A 77 24.50 2.33 -3.98
C THR A 77 25.64 3.30 -4.29
N PHE A 78 25.36 4.40 -5.00
CA PHE A 78 26.35 5.43 -5.30
C PHE A 78 26.88 6.16 -4.06
N VAL A 79 26.06 6.30 -3.01
CA VAL A 79 26.50 6.84 -1.71
C VAL A 79 27.00 5.77 -0.74
N HIS A 80 27.32 4.56 -1.25
CA HIS A 80 27.84 3.42 -0.50
C HIS A 80 26.95 2.92 0.66
N ARG A 81 25.63 3.16 0.59
CA ARG A 81 24.62 2.71 1.57
C ARG A 81 23.93 1.41 1.11
N ILE A 82 24.72 0.33 0.99
CA ILE A 82 24.24 -0.97 0.48
C ILE A 82 23.16 -1.61 1.38
N GLY A 83 23.30 -1.53 2.70
CA GLY A 83 22.31 -2.08 3.64
C GLY A 83 20.88 -1.53 3.42
N PRO A 84 20.68 -0.20 3.43
CA PRO A 84 19.40 0.43 3.07
C PRO A 84 18.89 0.04 1.67
N ALA A 85 19.77 -0.06 0.68
CA ALA A 85 19.39 -0.46 -0.68
C ALA A 85 18.85 -1.89 -0.72
N VAL A 86 19.55 -2.84 -0.09
CA VAL A 86 19.12 -4.25 0.02
C VAL A 86 17.81 -4.35 0.79
N MET A 87 17.65 -3.62 1.90
CA MET A 87 16.40 -3.57 2.66
C MET A 87 15.23 -3.10 1.78
N LEU A 88 15.39 -1.99 1.05
CA LEU A 88 14.34 -1.45 0.20
C LEU A 88 13.90 -2.44 -0.90
N VAL A 89 14.87 -3.03 -1.61
CA VAL A 89 14.60 -3.99 -2.70
C VAL A 89 13.97 -5.27 -2.17
N SER A 90 14.56 -5.87 -1.15
CA SER A 90 14.07 -7.13 -0.59
C SER A 90 12.67 -6.99 0.01
N ALA A 91 12.42 -5.93 0.77
CA ALA A 91 11.10 -5.68 1.37
C ALA A 91 10.02 -5.42 0.31
N THR A 92 10.33 -4.59 -0.70
CA THR A 92 9.37 -4.31 -1.79
C THR A 92 9.07 -5.57 -2.60
N THR A 93 10.10 -6.36 -2.89
CA THR A 93 9.94 -7.63 -3.62
C THR A 93 9.11 -8.64 -2.82
N ALA A 94 9.41 -8.81 -1.52
CA ALA A 94 8.66 -9.68 -0.63
C ALA A 94 7.18 -9.25 -0.53
N ALA A 95 6.92 -7.94 -0.40
CA ALA A 95 5.56 -7.40 -0.37
C ALA A 95 4.81 -7.63 -1.69
N PHE A 96 5.48 -7.46 -2.83
CA PHE A 96 4.90 -7.75 -4.15
C PHE A 96 4.54 -9.23 -4.30
N LEU A 97 5.45 -10.13 -3.92
CA LEU A 97 5.20 -11.58 -3.98
C LEU A 97 4.05 -11.98 -3.05
N LEU A 98 4.02 -11.44 -1.83
CA LEU A 98 2.93 -11.66 -0.88
C LEU A 98 1.58 -11.16 -1.43
N ASN A 99 1.55 -9.97 -2.04
CA ASN A 99 0.34 -9.44 -2.67
C ASN A 99 -0.20 -10.37 -3.76
N ASN A 100 0.68 -10.87 -4.65
CA ASN A 100 0.29 -11.79 -5.72
C ASN A 100 -0.16 -13.15 -5.17
N LEU A 101 0.51 -13.67 -4.14
CA LEU A 101 0.10 -14.90 -3.48
C LEU A 101 -1.31 -14.77 -2.89
N LEU A 102 -1.59 -13.67 -2.18
CA LEU A 102 -2.91 -13.44 -1.59
C LEU A 102 -4.00 -13.26 -2.66
N LYS A 103 -3.67 -12.64 -3.81
CA LYS A 103 -4.58 -12.57 -4.96
C LYS A 103 -4.97 -13.95 -5.47
N LEU A 104 -4.02 -14.88 -5.56
CA LEU A 104 -4.28 -16.26 -5.98
C LEU A 104 -5.10 -17.05 -4.94
N LEU A 105 -4.90 -16.76 -3.65
CA LEU A 105 -5.57 -17.48 -2.57
C LEU A 105 -7.03 -17.06 -2.38
N PHE A 106 -7.32 -15.76 -2.51
CA PHE A 106 -8.67 -15.24 -2.24
C PHE A 106 -9.53 -15.04 -3.49
N ASP A 107 -8.91 -14.85 -4.66
CA ASP A 107 -9.57 -14.66 -5.95
C ASP A 107 -10.85 -13.79 -5.91
N ARG A 108 -10.78 -12.70 -5.13
CA ARG A 108 -11.91 -11.81 -4.90
C ARG A 108 -12.25 -11.01 -6.15
N THR A 109 -13.53 -10.96 -6.51
CA THR A 109 -14.05 -10.12 -7.60
C THR A 109 -13.91 -8.63 -7.28
N ARG A 110 -13.67 -7.82 -8.32
CA ARG A 110 -13.58 -6.37 -8.22
C ARG A 110 -14.98 -5.74 -8.09
N PRO A 111 -15.06 -4.47 -7.67
CA PRO A 111 -16.31 -3.71 -7.72
C PRO A 111 -16.72 -3.40 -9.16
N ASP A 112 -18.03 -3.44 -9.43
CA ASP A 112 -18.64 -3.06 -10.72
C ASP A 112 -18.83 -1.53 -10.86
N PHE A 113 -18.07 -0.73 -10.11
CA PHE A 113 -18.10 0.74 -10.12
C PHE A 113 -17.04 1.34 -11.07
N LEU A 114 -16.12 0.52 -11.56
CA LEU A 114 -15.16 0.90 -12.60
C LEU A 114 -15.85 0.89 -13.97
N ALA A 115 -15.80 1.99 -14.72
CA ALA A 115 -16.24 2.00 -16.10
C ALA A 115 -15.46 0.93 -16.92
N ASP A 116 -16.16 0.15 -17.74
CA ASP A 116 -15.72 -1.03 -18.54
C ASP A 116 -14.42 -0.88 -19.36
N SER A 117 -13.87 0.33 -19.44
CA SER A 117 -12.67 0.69 -20.21
C SER A 117 -11.34 0.14 -19.67
N VAL A 118 -11.31 -0.51 -18.49
CA VAL A 118 -10.08 -1.09 -17.92
C VAL A 118 -10.26 -2.56 -17.61
N VAL A 119 -9.94 -3.42 -18.58
CA VAL A 119 -9.84 -4.88 -18.37
C VAL A 119 -8.67 -5.17 -17.43
N VAL A 120 -8.95 -5.28 -16.13
CA VAL A 120 -7.95 -5.68 -15.13
C VAL A 120 -8.14 -7.16 -14.83
N SER A 121 -7.32 -8.02 -15.46
CA SER A 121 -7.34 -9.48 -15.31
C SER A 121 -6.83 -10.01 -13.97
N SER A 122 -6.71 -9.16 -12.94
CA SER A 122 -6.19 -9.56 -11.62
C SER A 122 -7.22 -9.38 -10.52
N SER A 123 -7.26 -10.36 -9.61
CA SER A 123 -8.10 -10.37 -8.40
C SER A 123 -8.00 -9.06 -7.60
N SER A 124 -9.08 -8.68 -6.91
CA SER A 124 -9.17 -7.41 -6.18
C SER A 124 -8.34 -7.37 -4.89
N PHE A 125 -8.28 -8.48 -4.15
CA PHE A 125 -7.72 -8.50 -2.80
C PHE A 125 -6.26 -9.01 -2.76
N PRO A 126 -5.34 -8.37 -2.02
CA PRO A 126 -5.42 -6.99 -1.50
C PRO A 126 -4.98 -5.97 -2.58
N SER A 127 -5.29 -4.69 -2.35
CA SER A 127 -4.89 -3.61 -3.26
C SER A 127 -3.36 -3.46 -3.31
N SER A 128 -2.77 -3.69 -4.48
CA SER A 128 -1.31 -3.56 -4.69
C SER A 128 -0.85 -2.10 -4.57
N HIS A 129 -1.67 -1.16 -5.03
CA HIS A 129 -1.38 0.28 -4.93
C HIS A 129 -1.30 0.71 -3.47
N ALA A 130 -2.25 0.27 -2.64
CA ALA A 130 -2.24 0.57 -1.21
C ALA A 130 -1.08 -0.12 -0.48
N MET A 131 -0.84 -1.41 -0.76
CA MET A 131 0.20 -2.18 -0.09
C MET A 131 1.62 -1.70 -0.42
N LEU A 132 1.94 -1.57 -1.71
CA LEU A 132 3.29 -1.22 -2.14
C LEU A 132 3.62 0.25 -1.89
N SER A 133 2.64 1.16 -2.00
CA SER A 133 2.89 2.58 -1.64
C SER A 133 3.28 2.73 -0.18
N VAL A 134 2.60 2.02 0.75
CA VAL A 134 3.00 2.01 2.16
C VAL A 134 4.41 1.47 2.34
N VAL A 135 4.75 0.34 1.71
CA VAL A 135 6.10 -0.26 1.83
C VAL A 135 7.16 0.71 1.32
N VAL A 136 7.02 1.21 0.09
CA VAL A 136 8.03 2.03 -0.56
C VAL A 136 8.16 3.39 0.12
N TYR A 137 7.08 4.12 0.31
CA TYR A 137 7.15 5.48 0.86
C TYR A 137 7.59 5.49 2.33
N LEU A 138 7.11 4.55 3.16
CA LEU A 138 7.55 4.50 4.56
C LEU A 138 9.00 4.06 4.70
N LEU A 139 9.48 3.11 3.89
CA LEU A 139 10.89 2.71 3.94
C LEU A 139 11.80 3.84 3.45
N LEU A 140 11.46 4.53 2.37
CA LEU A 140 12.23 5.69 1.92
C LEU A 140 12.26 6.81 2.97
N ALA A 141 11.12 7.11 3.59
CA ALA A 141 11.05 8.08 4.67
C ALA A 141 11.84 7.64 5.90
N ALA A 142 11.81 6.37 6.27
CA ALA A 142 12.58 5.82 7.38
C ALA A 142 14.09 5.84 7.10
N ILE A 143 14.51 5.56 5.87
CA ILE A 143 15.91 5.68 5.44
C ILE A 143 16.36 7.15 5.52
N ALA A 144 15.58 8.08 4.95
CA ALA A 144 15.88 9.51 5.00
C ALA A 144 15.92 10.07 6.44
N ALA A 145 15.01 9.60 7.30
CA ALA A 145 14.94 10.03 8.69
C ALA A 145 16.20 9.68 9.52
N ARG A 146 17.02 8.70 9.09
CA ARG A 146 18.28 8.37 9.78
C ARG A 146 19.33 9.47 9.71
N GLU A 147 19.25 10.32 8.69
CA GLU A 147 20.20 11.39 8.43
C GLU A 147 19.70 12.75 8.95
N MET A 148 18.50 12.79 9.54
CA MET A 148 17.88 14.01 10.05
C MET A 148 18.20 14.21 11.54
N THR A 149 18.57 15.44 11.91
CA THR A 149 18.93 15.79 13.30
C THR A 149 17.73 16.34 14.08
N ALA A 150 16.82 17.05 13.41
CA ALA A 150 15.66 17.65 14.06
C ALA A 150 14.48 16.68 14.08
N LYS A 151 13.87 16.49 15.26
CA LYS A 151 12.65 15.68 15.42
C LYS A 151 11.50 16.15 14.52
N SER A 152 11.42 17.46 14.26
CA SER A 152 10.42 18.03 13.35
C SER A 152 10.61 17.55 11.92
N GLN A 153 11.85 17.46 11.42
CA GLN A 153 12.15 16.93 10.08
C GLN A 153 11.71 15.47 9.96
N VAL A 154 12.11 14.63 10.92
CA VAL A 154 11.71 13.21 10.98
C VAL A 154 10.19 13.07 10.98
N THR A 155 9.51 13.84 11.82
CA THR A 155 8.04 13.79 11.95
C THR A 155 7.36 14.23 10.66
N THR A 156 7.80 15.34 10.07
CA THR A 156 7.26 15.85 8.80
C THR A 156 7.47 14.86 7.66
N THR A 157 8.67 14.30 7.50
CA THR A 157 8.97 13.35 6.43
C THR A 157 8.16 12.06 6.54
N LEU A 158 8.04 11.49 7.75
CA LEU A 158 7.20 10.31 7.96
C LEU A 158 5.72 10.63 7.74
N SER A 159 5.26 11.82 8.18
CA SER A 159 3.86 12.24 8.01
C SER A 159 3.50 12.40 6.52
N ILE A 160 4.38 13.00 5.72
CA ILE A 160 4.19 13.13 4.27
C ILE A 160 4.10 11.74 3.63
N ALA A 161 4.99 10.82 3.97
CA ALA A 161 4.97 9.47 3.42
C ALA A 161 3.68 8.71 3.78
N VAL A 162 3.20 8.83 5.02
CA VAL A 162 1.92 8.27 5.45
C VAL A 162 0.77 8.90 4.66
N ILE A 163 0.71 10.23 4.56
CA ILE A 163 -0.34 10.94 3.83
C ILE A 163 -0.37 10.48 2.37
N VAL A 164 0.76 10.46 1.68
CA VAL A 164 0.83 10.01 0.29
C VAL A 164 0.31 8.57 0.14
N ALA A 165 0.76 7.64 0.99
CA ALA A 165 0.33 6.24 0.90
C ALA A 165 -1.17 6.05 1.22
N LEU A 166 -1.72 6.82 2.16
CA LEU A 166 -3.15 6.82 2.45
C LEU A 166 -3.97 7.43 1.32
N THR A 167 -3.55 8.55 0.74
CA THR A 167 -4.29 9.16 -0.38
C THR A 167 -4.22 8.28 -1.64
N VAL A 168 -3.09 7.59 -1.87
CA VAL A 168 -2.97 6.58 -2.94
C VAL A 168 -3.96 5.43 -2.75
N GLY A 169 -4.13 4.92 -1.52
CA GLY A 169 -5.10 3.87 -1.27
C GLY A 169 -6.54 4.38 -1.41
N PHE A 170 -6.82 5.57 -0.89
CA PHE A 170 -8.13 6.20 -0.96
C PHE A 170 -8.57 6.46 -2.41
N SER A 171 -7.66 6.92 -3.28
CA SER A 171 -7.99 7.13 -4.69
C SER A 171 -8.45 5.84 -5.39
N ARG A 172 -8.00 4.66 -4.94
CA ARG A 172 -8.50 3.37 -5.45
C ARG A 172 -9.93 3.06 -5.04
N ILE A 173 -10.38 3.57 -3.89
CA ILE A 173 -11.77 3.45 -3.45
C ILE A 173 -12.63 4.46 -4.22
N TYR A 174 -12.16 5.71 -4.30
CA TYR A 174 -12.85 6.80 -5.00
C TYR A 174 -13.08 6.48 -6.49
N LEU A 175 -12.08 5.93 -7.18
CA LEU A 175 -12.18 5.55 -8.59
C LEU A 175 -12.92 4.21 -8.83
N GLY A 176 -13.60 3.67 -7.80
CA GLY A 176 -14.31 2.39 -7.88
C GLY A 176 -13.41 1.16 -8.08
N ALA A 177 -12.09 1.30 -7.94
CA ALA A 177 -11.14 0.31 -8.45
C ALA A 177 -10.85 -0.88 -7.54
N HIS A 178 -11.08 -0.70 -6.23
CA HIS A 178 -10.89 -1.71 -5.20
C HIS A 178 -11.91 -1.51 -4.09
N TRP A 179 -12.33 -2.61 -3.45
CA TRP A 179 -13.17 -2.51 -2.26
C TRP A 179 -12.41 -1.81 -1.11
N PRO A 180 -13.09 -1.05 -0.24
CA PRO A 180 -12.48 -0.43 0.93
C PRO A 180 -11.67 -1.40 1.79
N SER A 181 -12.17 -2.63 2.00
CA SER A 181 -11.45 -3.67 2.74
C SER A 181 -10.19 -4.17 2.04
N ASP A 182 -10.13 -4.18 0.70
CA ASP A 182 -8.92 -4.53 -0.05
C ASP A 182 -7.81 -3.49 0.17
N VAL A 183 -8.20 -2.21 0.27
CA VAL A 183 -7.30 -1.08 0.53
C VAL A 183 -6.83 -1.10 1.98
N LEU A 184 -7.75 -1.31 2.92
CA LEU A 184 -7.42 -1.45 4.34
C LEU A 184 -6.44 -2.60 4.58
N ALA A 185 -6.71 -3.78 4.02
CA ALA A 185 -5.78 -4.91 4.09
C ALA A 185 -4.43 -4.58 3.45
N GLY A 186 -4.44 -3.90 2.31
CA GLY A 186 -3.21 -3.43 1.65
C GLY A 186 -2.36 -2.55 2.57
N TRP A 187 -2.96 -1.52 3.19
CA TRP A 187 -2.24 -0.65 4.12
C TRP A 187 -1.67 -1.40 5.32
N LEU A 188 -2.45 -2.28 5.94
CA LEU A 188 -2.03 -3.03 7.13
C LEU A 188 -0.89 -4.01 6.82
N LEU A 189 -1.02 -4.76 5.73
CA LEU A 189 0.02 -5.69 5.26
C LEU A 189 1.28 -4.93 4.84
N GLY A 190 1.14 -3.82 4.13
CA GLY A 190 2.26 -2.98 3.73
C GLY A 190 3.01 -2.40 4.93
N ALA A 191 2.29 -1.93 5.95
CA ALA A 191 2.88 -1.41 7.18
C ALA A 191 3.59 -2.51 7.97
N ALA A 192 3.02 -3.72 8.02
CA ALA A 192 3.66 -4.88 8.63
C ALA A 192 4.96 -5.26 7.91
N CYS A 193 4.97 -5.30 6.58
CA CYS A 193 6.18 -5.55 5.78
C CYS A 193 7.25 -4.48 6.00
N ALA A 194 6.88 -3.19 5.96
CA ALA A 194 7.81 -2.08 6.18
C ALA A 194 8.42 -2.13 7.60
N LEU A 195 7.59 -2.40 8.62
CA LEU A 195 8.06 -2.52 9.99
C LEU A 195 8.98 -3.73 10.15
N ALA A 196 8.62 -4.88 9.60
CA ALA A 196 9.46 -6.09 9.65
C ALA A 196 10.83 -5.85 9.01
N ALA A 197 10.85 -5.26 7.81
CA ALA A 197 12.10 -4.91 7.12
C ALA A 197 12.96 -3.94 7.94
N TRP A 198 12.34 -2.92 8.54
CA TRP A 198 13.04 -1.97 9.40
C TRP A 198 13.65 -2.63 10.63
N GLN A 199 12.92 -3.52 11.31
CA GLN A 199 13.42 -4.25 12.47
C GLN A 199 14.57 -5.20 12.10
N LEU A 200 14.44 -5.94 10.98
CA LEU A 200 15.48 -6.82 10.48
C LEU A 200 16.76 -6.04 10.13
N SER A 201 16.64 -4.82 9.60
CA SER A 201 17.78 -3.96 9.29
C SER A 201 18.54 -3.46 10.53
N ARG A 202 17.90 -3.53 11.70
CA ARG A 202 18.47 -3.14 13.00
C ARG A 202 19.02 -4.32 13.80
N ALA A 203 18.74 -5.55 13.39
CA ALA A 203 19.26 -6.74 14.05
C ALA A 203 20.81 -6.75 13.91
N PRO A 204 21.55 -7.08 14.98
CA PRO A 204 23.01 -7.25 14.89
C PRO A 204 23.35 -8.27 13.80
N THR A 205 24.29 -7.96 12.92
CA THR A 205 24.86 -8.95 12.01
C THR A 205 25.43 -10.10 12.85
N PRO A 206 25.06 -11.37 12.57
CA PRO A 206 25.66 -12.49 13.28
C PRO A 206 27.20 -12.42 13.15
N PRO A 207 27.97 -12.84 14.18
CA PRO A 207 29.41 -12.88 14.07
C PRO A 207 29.80 -13.64 12.80
N SER A 208 30.76 -13.12 12.04
CA SER A 208 31.37 -13.90 10.97
C SER A 208 31.83 -15.22 11.59
N ALA A 209 31.37 -16.34 11.03
CA ALA A 209 32.00 -17.61 11.30
C ALA A 209 33.39 -17.50 10.67
N ASP A 210 34.37 -17.10 11.48
CA ASP A 210 35.77 -17.15 11.10
C ASP A 210 36.09 -18.63 10.82
N LEU A 211 36.18 -18.98 9.53
CA LEU A 211 36.64 -20.27 9.00
C LEU A 211 38.03 -20.08 8.39
#